data_AF-A0A9D1EB20-F1
#
_entry.id   AF-A0A9D1EB20-F1
#
_cell.length_a   1.000
_cell.length_b   1.000
_cell.length_c   1.000
_cell.angle_alpha   90.00
_cell.angle_beta   90.00
_cell.angle_gamma   90.00
#
_symmetry.space_group_name_H-M   'P 1'
#
loop_
_entity.id
_entity.type
_entity.pdbx_description
1 polymer ?
#
loop_
_entity_poly.entity_id
_entity_poly.type
_entity_poly.pdbx_seq_one_letter_code
_entity_poly.pdbx_strand_id
1 'polypeptide(L)'
;YTLTPDSDSDTGATLVVSDDGSSATYTPEGGTAVTLTIDTSKPVAVVFETVIPADQNGIGQDVDCWINCYNDNTCELYISAYGVELALDQGTYETNEDASMSFQFDTMGAISSVNTDGTNTVDISFAGAPGVGDINTTLTQGTVE
;
A
#
# COMPACT_ATOMS: atom_id res chain seq x y z
N TYR A 1 -13.34 23.66 -12.05
CA TYR A 1 -13.54 24.38 -10.79
C TYR A 1 -12.96 25.78 -10.90
N THR A 2 -13.65 26.79 -10.38
CA THR A 2 -13.11 28.15 -10.19
C THR A 2 -12.63 28.24 -8.76
N LEU A 3 -11.36 28.59 -8.56
CA LEU A 3 -10.79 28.79 -7.23
C LEU A 3 -10.94 30.27 -6.89
N THR A 4 -11.69 30.56 -5.83
CA THR A 4 -11.95 31.93 -5.38
C THR A 4 -10.87 32.34 -4.38
N PRO A 5 -10.15 33.44 -4.63
CA PRO A 5 -9.27 34.10 -3.67
C PRO A 5 -9.97 34.32 -2.31
N ASP A 6 -9.29 34.03 -1.19
CA ASP A 6 -9.82 34.30 0.16
C ASP A 6 -9.23 35.58 0.79
N SER A 7 -8.30 36.24 0.09
CA SER A 7 -7.76 37.55 0.44
C SER A 7 -7.60 38.47 -0.78
N ASP A 8 -7.54 39.78 -0.55
CA ASP A 8 -7.30 40.79 -1.59
C ASP A 8 -5.88 40.72 -2.19
N SER A 9 -4.98 39.96 -1.55
CA SER A 9 -3.61 39.70 -2.07
C SER A 9 -3.53 38.49 -3.01
N ASP A 10 -4.60 37.69 -3.09
CA ASP A 10 -4.63 36.49 -3.92
C ASP A 10 -5.17 36.76 -5.32
N THR A 11 -4.67 36.02 -6.29
CA THR A 11 -5.12 36.08 -7.69
C THR A 11 -6.10 34.95 -7.97
N GLY A 12 -7.11 35.20 -8.81
CA GLY A 12 -8.05 34.17 -9.20
C GLY A 12 -7.34 33.00 -9.91
N ALA A 13 -7.95 31.82 -9.92
CA ALA A 13 -7.43 30.70 -10.69
C ALA A 13 -8.54 29.77 -11.19
N THR A 14 -8.25 29.02 -12.24
CA THR A 14 -9.09 27.91 -12.69
C THR A 14 -8.36 26.59 -12.52
N LEU A 15 -9.12 25.55 -12.19
CA LEU A 15 -8.64 24.17 -12.11
C LEU A 15 -9.54 23.29 -12.98
N VAL A 16 -8.97 22.66 -13.99
CA VAL A 16 -9.66 21.71 -14.87
C VAL A 16 -9.12 20.33 -14.59
N VAL A 17 -9.94 19.42 -14.08
CA VAL A 17 -9.56 18.02 -13.87
C VAL A 17 -9.81 17.26 -15.17
N SER A 18 -8.89 16.37 -15.53
CA SER A 18 -9.04 15.46 -16.66
C SER A 18 -10.17 14.46 -16.44
N ASP A 19 -10.78 13.98 -17.53
CA ASP A 19 -11.94 13.06 -17.46
C ASP A 19 -11.58 11.72 -16.79
N ASP A 20 -10.34 11.28 -16.92
CA ASP A 20 -9.81 10.06 -16.28
C ASP A 20 -9.33 10.29 -14.83
N GLY A 21 -9.40 11.54 -14.35
CA GLY A 21 -8.97 11.93 -13.02
C GLY A 21 -7.46 11.88 -12.78
N SER A 22 -6.62 11.53 -13.76
CA SER A 22 -5.19 11.29 -13.57
C SER A 22 -4.33 12.56 -13.63
N SER A 23 -4.93 13.68 -14.01
CA SER A 23 -4.27 14.98 -14.09
C SER A 23 -5.24 16.16 -13.90
N ALA A 24 -4.69 17.33 -13.64
CA ALA A 24 -5.43 18.59 -13.67
C ALA A 24 -4.60 19.71 -14.28
N THR A 25 -5.26 20.69 -14.90
CA THR A 25 -4.62 21.93 -15.36
C THR A 25 -4.99 23.06 -14.41
N TYR A 26 -4.00 23.64 -13.75
CA TYR A 26 -4.14 24.85 -12.95
C TYR A 26 -3.74 26.07 -13.78
N THR A 27 -4.58 27.10 -13.83
CA THR A 27 -4.28 28.36 -14.53
C THR A 27 -4.49 29.54 -13.59
N PRO A 28 -3.41 30.19 -13.10
CA PRO A 28 -3.53 31.42 -12.34
C PRO A 28 -3.92 32.59 -13.25
N GLU A 29 -4.68 33.55 -12.72
CA GLU A 29 -5.09 34.75 -13.43
C GLU A 29 -3.86 35.59 -13.82
N GLY A 30 -3.72 35.87 -15.11
CA GLY A 30 -2.56 36.59 -15.67
C GLY A 30 -1.25 35.79 -15.74
N GLY A 31 -1.27 34.51 -15.38
CA GLY A 31 -0.09 33.63 -15.44
C GLY A 31 -0.20 32.52 -16.50
N THR A 32 0.77 31.60 -16.48
CA THR A 32 0.83 30.46 -17.40
C THR A 32 0.21 29.22 -16.76
N ALA A 33 -0.55 28.45 -17.55
CA ALA A 33 -1.12 27.19 -17.10
C ALA A 33 -0.04 26.16 -16.74
N VAL A 34 -0.28 25.40 -15.67
CA VAL A 34 0.58 24.31 -15.18
C VAL A 34 -0.23 23.02 -15.17
N THR A 35 0.36 21.94 -15.70
CA THR A 35 -0.21 20.60 -15.60
C THR A 35 0.24 19.96 -14.29
N LEU A 36 -0.72 19.49 -13.51
CA LEU A 36 -0.57 18.66 -12.33
C LEU A 36 -0.88 17.23 -12.75
N THR A 37 0.02 16.30 -12.46
CA THR A 37 -0.19 14.87 -12.70
C THR A 37 -0.33 14.19 -11.35
N ILE A 38 -1.25 13.23 -11.24
CA ILE A 38 -1.26 12.32 -10.10
C ILE A 38 -0.03 11.44 -10.24
N ASP A 39 0.81 11.46 -9.21
CA ASP A 39 1.87 10.47 -9.09
C ASP A 39 1.22 9.13 -8.75
N THR A 40 1.19 8.24 -9.73
CA THR A 40 0.69 6.87 -9.53
C THR A 40 1.83 5.92 -9.16
N SER A 41 3.05 6.42 -8.99
CA SER A 41 4.11 5.60 -8.43
C SER A 41 3.75 5.29 -6.98
N LYS A 42 3.60 4.00 -6.69
CA LYS A 42 3.46 3.48 -5.34
C LYS A 42 4.80 2.85 -4.95
N PRO A 43 5.85 3.66 -4.70
CA PRO A 43 7.09 3.08 -4.23
C PRO A 43 6.83 2.40 -2.88
N VAL A 44 7.33 1.17 -2.77
CA VAL A 44 7.30 0.42 -1.52
C VAL A 44 8.18 1.17 -0.51
N ALA A 45 7.60 1.55 0.62
CA ALA A 45 8.29 2.19 1.73
C ALA A 45 8.76 1.16 2.77
N VAL A 46 7.97 0.10 2.98
CA VAL A 46 8.27 -1.01 3.89
C VAL A 46 7.75 -2.31 3.29
N VAL A 47 8.50 -3.40 3.45
CA VAL A 47 8.06 -4.75 3.11
C VAL A 47 8.06 -5.63 4.36
N PHE A 48 7.05 -6.48 4.51
CA PHE A 48 7.09 -7.63 5.41
C PHE A 48 7.05 -8.88 4.57
N GLU A 49 7.90 -9.86 4.83
CA GLU A 49 8.02 -11.05 3.98
C GLU A 49 8.28 -12.32 4.80
N THR A 50 7.93 -13.45 4.20
CA THR A 50 8.26 -14.79 4.69
C THR A 50 8.17 -15.80 3.55
N VAL A 51 8.79 -16.95 3.75
CA VAL A 51 8.60 -18.14 2.91
C VAL A 51 7.78 -19.13 3.71
N ILE A 52 6.59 -19.48 3.22
CA ILE A 52 5.75 -20.53 3.78
C ILE A 52 6.26 -21.87 3.24
N PRO A 53 6.84 -22.74 4.07
CA PRO A 53 7.42 -24.00 3.61
C PRO A 53 6.39 -24.94 2.99
N ALA A 54 6.85 -25.79 2.06
CA ALA A 54 6.05 -26.79 1.34
C ALA A 54 5.15 -27.68 2.22
N ASP A 55 5.59 -27.99 3.44
CA ASP A 55 4.85 -28.85 4.37
C ASP A 55 3.83 -28.09 5.23
N GLN A 56 3.76 -26.76 5.09
CA GLN A 56 2.84 -25.88 5.81
C GLN A 56 1.72 -25.32 4.93
N ASN A 57 1.65 -25.75 3.67
CA ASN A 57 0.62 -25.31 2.71
C ASN A 57 -0.01 -26.47 1.94
N GLY A 58 -1.08 -26.18 1.19
CA GLY A 58 -1.85 -27.19 0.46
C GLY A 58 -1.23 -27.65 -0.87
N ILE A 59 -0.09 -27.08 -1.29
CA ILE A 59 0.44 -27.27 -2.65
C ILE A 59 1.77 -28.04 -2.72
N GLY A 60 2.43 -28.27 -1.58
CA GLY A 60 3.63 -29.12 -1.52
C GLY A 60 4.88 -28.49 -2.11
N GLN A 61 4.97 -27.17 -2.12
CA GLN A 61 6.16 -26.38 -2.49
C GLN A 61 6.21 -25.11 -1.66
N ASP A 62 7.39 -24.49 -1.56
CA ASP A 62 7.54 -23.23 -0.86
C ASP A 62 6.73 -22.11 -1.56
N VAL A 63 6.11 -21.25 -0.76
CA VAL A 63 5.29 -20.12 -1.22
C VAL A 63 5.84 -18.84 -0.61
N ASP A 64 6.18 -17.87 -1.43
CA ASP A 64 6.56 -16.55 -0.93
C ASP A 64 5.29 -15.78 -0.55
N CYS A 65 5.32 -15.08 0.58
CA CYS A 65 4.21 -14.28 1.07
C CYS A 65 4.76 -12.97 1.61
N TRP A 66 4.21 -11.84 1.15
CA TRP A 66 4.69 -10.52 1.57
C TRP A 66 3.59 -9.46 1.60
N ILE A 67 3.80 -8.42 2.40
CA ILE A 67 3.01 -7.19 2.40
C ILE A 67 3.90 -6.07 1.88
N ASN A 68 3.46 -5.40 0.82
CA ASN A 68 4.02 -4.13 0.40
C ASN A 68 3.27 -3.00 1.09
N CYS A 69 4.00 -2.13 1.79
CA CYS A 69 3.50 -0.88 2.37
C CYS A 69 4.03 0.27 1.54
N TYR A 70 3.15 1.04 0.91
CA TYR A 70 3.50 2.10 -0.03
C TYR A 70 3.60 3.47 0.64
N ASN A 71 4.33 4.41 0.04
CA ASN A 71 4.52 5.76 0.59
C ASN A 71 3.24 6.61 0.73
N ASP A 72 2.12 6.18 0.14
CA ASP A 72 0.81 6.82 0.19
C ASP A 72 -0.09 6.27 1.31
N ASN A 73 0.50 5.54 2.27
CA ASN A 73 -0.20 4.86 3.38
C ASN A 73 -1.14 3.72 2.96
N THR A 74 -1.06 3.25 1.70
CA THR A 74 -1.74 2.02 1.28
C THR A 74 -0.85 0.80 1.44
N CYS A 75 -1.44 -0.38 1.55
CA CYS A 75 -0.71 -1.65 1.57
C CYS A 75 -1.44 -2.74 0.77
N GLU A 76 -0.68 -3.75 0.34
CA GLU A 76 -1.21 -4.92 -0.37
C GLU A 76 -0.49 -6.19 0.10
N LEU A 77 -1.26 -7.25 0.39
CA LEU A 77 -0.79 -8.59 0.69
C LEU A 77 -0.70 -9.41 -0.59
N TYR A 78 0.42 -10.07 -0.79
CA TYR A 78 0.71 -10.91 -1.94
C TYR A 78 1.15 -12.31 -1.54
N ILE A 79 0.93 -13.24 -2.47
CA ILE A 79 1.62 -14.53 -2.50
C ILE A 79 2.24 -14.78 -3.87
N SER A 80 3.29 -15.59 -3.91
CA SER A 80 3.82 -16.17 -5.13
C SER A 80 3.92 -17.69 -4.99
N ALA A 81 3.25 -18.38 -5.91
CA ALA A 81 3.31 -19.83 -6.04
C ALA A 81 3.47 -20.20 -7.52
N TYR A 82 4.35 -21.16 -7.84
CA TYR A 82 4.67 -21.54 -9.23
C TYR A 82 5.14 -20.37 -10.11
N GLY A 83 5.76 -19.34 -9.52
CA GLY A 83 6.19 -18.13 -10.23
C GLY A 83 5.04 -17.23 -10.68
N VAL A 84 3.83 -17.46 -10.14
CA VAL A 84 2.67 -16.59 -10.34
C VAL A 84 2.44 -15.80 -9.07
N GLU A 85 2.54 -14.49 -9.19
CA GLU A 85 2.20 -13.54 -8.13
C GLU A 85 0.72 -13.22 -8.14
N LEU A 86 0.12 -13.17 -6.95
CA LEU A 86 -1.28 -12.88 -6.74
C LEU A 86 -1.48 -11.95 -5.55
N ALA A 87 -2.15 -10.82 -5.77
CA ALA A 87 -2.65 -9.98 -4.69
C ALA A 87 -3.83 -10.70 -4.00
N LEU A 88 -3.75 -10.83 -2.67
CA LEU A 88 -4.76 -11.46 -1.84
C LEU A 88 -5.66 -10.44 -1.14
N ASP A 89 -5.08 -9.36 -0.66
CA ASP A 89 -5.77 -8.34 0.11
C ASP A 89 -5.12 -6.98 -0.09
N GLN A 90 -5.88 -5.92 0.14
CA GLN A 90 -5.42 -4.54 0.05
C GLN A 90 -5.94 -3.76 1.25
N GLY A 91 -5.30 -2.64 1.57
CA GLY A 91 -5.69 -1.87 2.74
C GLY A 91 -4.89 -0.58 2.92
N THR A 92 -4.96 -0.06 4.14
CA THR A 92 -4.14 1.06 4.60
C THR A 92 -3.31 0.67 5.81
N TYR A 93 -2.26 1.45 6.07
CA TYR A 93 -1.45 1.28 7.26
C TYR A 93 -1.00 2.62 7.86
N GLU A 94 -0.71 2.59 9.16
CA GLU A 94 -0.10 3.68 9.91
C GLU A 94 1.10 3.16 10.71
N THR A 95 2.15 3.97 10.82
CA THR A 95 3.30 3.68 11.68
C THR A 95 3.08 4.30 13.05
N ASN A 96 3.21 3.50 14.10
CA ASN A 96 3.04 3.91 15.49
C ASN A 96 4.34 4.52 16.05
N GLU A 97 4.26 5.18 17.21
CA GLU A 97 5.41 5.83 17.87
C GLU A 97 6.55 4.85 18.23
N ASP A 98 6.22 3.58 18.45
CA ASP A 98 7.15 2.49 18.77
C ASP A 98 7.71 1.76 17.53
N ALA A 99 7.49 2.31 16.34
CA ALA A 99 7.83 1.72 15.05
C ALA A 99 7.09 0.41 14.71
N SER A 100 6.10 -0.02 15.51
CA SER A 100 5.11 -1.00 15.05
C SER A 100 4.17 -0.36 14.02
N MET A 101 3.39 -1.18 13.33
CA MET A 101 2.50 -0.74 12.26
C MET A 101 1.10 -1.30 12.49
N SER A 102 0.11 -0.44 12.31
CA SER A 102 -1.32 -0.78 12.37
C SER A 102 -1.85 -0.88 10.95
N PHE A 103 -2.49 -1.99 10.60
CA PHE A 103 -3.04 -2.24 9.27
C PHE A 103 -4.57 -2.32 9.32
N GLN A 104 -5.22 -1.88 8.25
CA GLN A 104 -6.65 -2.06 8.00
C GLN A 104 -6.81 -2.65 6.60
N PHE A 105 -6.90 -3.98 6.52
CA PHE A 105 -7.13 -4.69 5.28
C PHE A 105 -8.62 -4.84 4.98
N ASP A 106 -8.98 -4.88 3.70
CA ASP A 106 -10.36 -5.03 3.24
C ASP A 106 -10.95 -6.39 3.65
N THR A 107 -10.14 -7.47 3.60
CA THR A 107 -10.61 -8.83 3.92
C THR A 107 -10.19 -9.29 5.32
N MET A 108 -8.91 -9.15 5.69
CA MET A 108 -8.40 -9.56 7.01
C MET A 108 -8.82 -8.61 8.13
N GLY A 109 -9.21 -7.38 7.81
CA GLY A 109 -9.56 -6.35 8.78
C GLY A 109 -8.35 -5.79 9.51
N ALA A 110 -8.57 -5.40 10.77
CA ALA A 110 -7.55 -4.77 11.61
C ALA A 110 -6.52 -5.78 12.12
N ILE A 111 -5.26 -5.59 11.78
CA ILE A 111 -4.11 -6.33 12.34
C ILE A 111 -2.99 -5.35 12.72
N SER A 112 -2.04 -5.81 13.52
CA SER A 112 -0.90 -4.97 13.93
C SER A 112 0.39 -5.80 13.94
N SER A 113 1.49 -5.15 13.59
CA SER A 113 2.81 -5.70 13.81
C SER A 113 3.26 -5.50 15.26
N VAL A 114 4.28 -6.25 15.66
CA VAL A 114 4.96 -6.12 16.94
C VAL A 114 6.42 -5.82 16.66
N ASN A 115 6.93 -4.73 17.24
CA ASN A 115 8.36 -4.44 17.22
C ASN A 115 9.02 -4.99 18.49
N THR A 116 9.90 -5.98 18.32
CA THR A 116 10.71 -6.53 19.42
C THR A 116 12.18 -6.37 19.08
N ASP A 117 12.90 -5.58 19.87
CA ASP A 117 14.34 -5.34 19.73
C ASP A 117 14.75 -4.89 18.30
N GLY A 118 13.92 -4.07 17.65
CA GLY A 118 14.17 -3.56 16.30
C GLY A 118 13.79 -4.53 15.18
N THR A 119 13.28 -5.72 15.51
CA THR A 119 12.68 -6.65 14.54
C THR A 119 11.17 -6.47 14.58
N ASN A 120 10.59 -6.07 13.46
CA ASN A 120 9.16 -5.87 13.35
C ASN A 120 8.54 -7.08 12.66
N THR A 121 7.53 -7.69 13.27
CA THR A 121 6.86 -8.88 12.73
C THR A 121 5.34 -8.70 12.74
N VAL A 122 4.64 -9.22 11.75
CA VAL A 122 3.18 -9.19 11.68
C VAL A 122 2.62 -10.59 11.43
N ASP A 123 1.68 -11.00 12.26
CA ASP A 123 0.93 -12.23 12.06
C ASP A 123 -0.21 -11.98 11.09
N ILE A 124 -0.34 -12.82 10.07
CA ILE A 124 -1.47 -12.78 9.13
C ILE A 124 -2.30 -14.06 9.21
N SER A 125 -3.59 -13.91 8.96
CA SER A 125 -4.54 -15.02 8.81
C SER A 125 -5.47 -14.70 7.65
N PHE A 126 -5.22 -15.31 6.49
CA PHE A 126 -6.01 -15.13 5.29
C PHE A 126 -6.66 -16.45 4.90
N ALA A 127 -7.99 -16.48 4.83
CA ALA A 127 -8.74 -17.68 4.50
C ALA A 127 -8.93 -17.81 2.97
N GLY A 128 -8.70 -19.00 2.42
CA GLY A 128 -9.02 -19.32 1.04
C GLY A 128 -8.17 -18.61 -0.02
N ALA A 129 -6.86 -18.46 0.20
CA ALA A 129 -5.96 -17.95 -0.83
C ALA A 129 -6.02 -18.85 -2.08
N PRO A 130 -6.29 -18.28 -3.28
CA PRO A 130 -6.50 -19.09 -4.49
C PRO A 130 -5.33 -20.01 -4.79
N GLY A 131 -5.62 -21.32 -4.89
CA GLY A 131 -4.62 -22.34 -5.17
C GLY A 131 -3.74 -22.74 -3.99
N VAL A 132 -3.59 -21.93 -2.94
CA VAL A 132 -2.72 -22.21 -1.78
C VAL A 132 -3.50 -22.72 -0.56
N GLY A 133 -4.74 -22.25 -0.36
CA GLY A 133 -5.56 -22.55 0.81
C GLY A 133 -5.46 -21.47 1.89
N ASP A 134 -5.72 -21.84 3.14
CA ASP A 134 -5.63 -20.89 4.25
C ASP A 134 -4.17 -20.58 4.59
N ILE A 135 -3.87 -19.31 4.80
CA ILE A 135 -2.54 -18.82 5.15
C ILE A 135 -2.57 -18.34 6.58
N ASN A 136 -1.69 -18.90 7.42
CA ASN A 136 -1.48 -18.48 8.80
C ASN A 136 0.04 -18.47 9.05
N THR A 137 0.64 -17.28 9.02
CA THR A 137 2.10 -17.15 9.10
C THR A 137 2.50 -15.82 9.72
N THR A 138 3.75 -15.73 10.16
CA THR A 138 4.37 -14.50 10.64
C THR A 138 5.31 -13.98 9.58
N LEU A 139 5.13 -12.72 9.19
CA LEU A 139 6.01 -12.01 8.28
C LEU A 139 6.97 -11.15 9.08
N THR A 140 8.19 -11.02 8.58
CA THR A 140 9.22 -10.18 9.20
C THR A 140 9.52 -9.00 8.28
N GLN A 141 9.69 -7.81 8.86
CA GLN A 141 10.05 -6.62 8.10
C GLN A 141 11.39 -6.83 7.40
N GLY A 142 11.36 -6.76 6.07
CA GLY A 142 12.52 -6.87 5.20
C GLY A 142 13.13 -5.50 4.88
N THR A 143 14.07 -5.49 3.95
CA THR A 143 14.68 -4.26 3.42
C THR A 143 14.05 -3.95 2.06
N VAL A 144 13.69 -2.70 1.82
CA VAL A 144 13.31 -2.26 0.46
C VAL A 144 14.60 -2.05 -0.34
N GLU A 145 14.76 -2.76 -1.46
CA GLU A 145 15.91 -2.59 -2.38
C GLU A 145 15.80 -1.33 -3.27
#